data_AF-A0A254R0Z9-F1
#
_entry.id   AF-A0A254R0Z9-F1
#
_cell.length_a   1.000
_cell.length_b   1.000
_cell.length_c   1.000
_cell.angle_alpha   90.00
_cell.angle_beta   90.00
_cell.angle_gamma   90.00
#
_symmetry.space_group_name_H-M   'P 1'
#
loop_
_entity.id
_entity.type
_entity.pdbx_description
1 polymer ?
#
loop_
_entity_poly.entity_id
_entity_poly.type
_entity_poly.pdbx_seq_one_letter_code
_entity_poly.pdbx_strand_id
1 'polypeptide(L)'
;MDRTAFGETVELGYDTARIRMPLVASAYNFRHLTTLHIKDVGMARVRLEDLQDRDAEVSFVNATALRPKLTQLIAAQNPMRNIRPIGN
;
A
#
# COMPACT_ATOMS: atom_id res chain seq x y z
N MET A 1 12.56 9.46 -19.89
CA MET A 1 11.42 10.06 -19.17
C MET A 1 10.99 9.07 -18.11
N ASP A 2 11.39 9.27 -16.86
CA ASP A 2 10.89 8.47 -15.74
C ASP A 2 9.39 8.76 -15.55
N ARG A 3 8.56 7.78 -15.87
CA ARG A 3 7.10 7.86 -15.71
C ARG A 3 6.76 7.39 -14.30
N THR A 4 6.78 8.30 -13.34
CA THR A 4 6.31 8.00 -11.98
C THR A 4 4.79 8.05 -11.94
N ALA A 5 4.14 6.90 -11.75
CA ALA A 5 2.72 6.82 -11.47
C ALA A 5 2.47 6.91 -9.96
N PHE A 6 1.51 7.73 -9.54
CA PHE A 6 1.11 7.87 -8.14
C PHE A 6 -0.18 7.11 -7.90
N GLY A 7 -0.14 6.09 -7.04
CA GLY A 7 -1.31 5.32 -6.61
C GLY A 7 -1.70 5.64 -5.16
N GLU A 8 -2.92 5.28 -4.79
CA GLU A 8 -3.44 5.43 -3.43
C GLU A 8 -3.33 4.11 -2.68
N THR A 9 -2.90 4.12 -1.42
CA THR A 9 -2.90 2.92 -0.58
C THR A 9 -4.30 2.69 -0.04
N VAL A 10 -4.96 1.62 -0.48
CA VAL A 10 -6.31 1.23 -0.05
C VAL A 10 -6.25 0.41 1.23
N GLU A 11 -5.25 -0.48 1.31
CA GLU A 11 -5.07 -1.38 2.44
C GLU A 11 -3.57 -1.54 2.72
N LEU A 12 -3.18 -1.42 3.99
CA LEU A 12 -1.79 -1.57 4.44
C LEU A 12 -1.69 -2.69 5.46
N GLY A 13 -0.90 -3.73 5.14
CA GLY A 13 -0.56 -4.82 6.04
C GLY A 13 0.91 -4.80 6.46
N TYR A 14 1.33 -5.84 7.19
CA TYR A 14 2.72 -5.98 7.65
C TYR A 14 3.68 -6.52 6.59
N ASP A 15 3.17 -7.27 5.63
CA ASP A 15 3.97 -7.90 4.58
C ASP A 15 3.52 -7.49 3.18
N THR A 16 2.26 -7.04 3.05
CA THR A 16 1.61 -6.67 1.79
C THR A 16 0.87 -5.34 1.89
N ALA A 17 0.56 -4.76 0.74
CA ALA A 17 -0.34 -3.62 0.61
C ALA A 17 -1.20 -3.75 -0.66
N ARG A 18 -2.38 -3.15 -0.64
CA ARG A 18 -3.23 -2.98 -1.84
C ARG A 18 -3.19 -1.52 -2.28
N ILE A 19 -2.78 -1.29 -3.51
CA ILE A 19 -2.59 0.03 -4.10
C ILE A 19 -3.56 0.22 -5.25
N ARG A 20 -4.42 1.24 -5.17
CA ARG A 20 -5.27 1.64 -6.29
C ARG A 20 -4.53 2.55 -7.24
N MET A 21 -4.46 2.16 -8.49
CA MET A 21 -3.82 2.92 -9.54
C MET A 21 -4.76 3.94 -10.18
N PRO A 22 -4.25 5.12 -10.56
CA PRO A 22 -5.03 6.09 -11.31
C PRO A 22 -5.28 5.55 -12.73
N LEU A 23 -6.43 5.94 -13.29
CA LEU A 23 -6.94 5.45 -14.57
C LEU A 23 -5.92 5.59 -15.73
N VAL A 24 -5.08 6.65 -15.66
CA VAL A 24 -4.01 6.92 -16.64
C VAL A 24 -2.82 5.95 -16.49
N ALA A 25 -2.49 5.52 -15.28
CA ALA A 25 -1.42 4.53 -15.07
C ALA A 25 -1.90 3.11 -15.42
N SER A 26 -3.16 2.80 -15.11
CA SER A 26 -3.80 1.53 -15.42
C SER A 26 -3.83 1.23 -16.91
N ALA A 27 -4.01 2.26 -17.74
CA ALA A 27 -4.19 2.11 -19.19
C ALA A 27 -2.91 1.81 -19.98
N TYR A 28 -1.72 2.13 -19.44
CA TYR A 28 -0.48 2.05 -20.20
C TYR A 28 0.55 1.06 -19.64
N ASN A 29 0.59 0.82 -18.31
CA ASN A 29 1.71 0.10 -17.68
C ASN A 29 1.35 -0.80 -16.47
N PHE A 30 0.06 -0.90 -16.10
CA PHE A 30 -0.43 -2.10 -15.37
C PHE A 30 -0.14 -3.33 -16.25
N ARG A 31 -0.29 -4.59 -15.88
CA ARG A 31 0.27 -5.76 -16.60
C ARG A 31 1.80 -5.83 -16.70
N HIS A 32 2.52 -4.71 -16.77
CA HIS A 32 3.98 -4.66 -16.82
C HIS A 32 4.61 -4.13 -15.54
N LEU A 33 3.78 -3.85 -14.52
CA LEU A 33 4.24 -3.25 -13.29
C LEU A 33 4.85 -4.32 -12.40
N THR A 34 6.17 -4.29 -12.23
CA THR A 34 6.88 -5.30 -11.41
C THR A 34 7.15 -4.80 -10.00
N THR A 35 7.35 -3.49 -9.84
CA THR A 35 7.78 -2.87 -8.58
C THR A 35 7.15 -1.50 -8.39
N LEU A 36 6.91 -1.16 -7.12
CA LEU A 36 6.40 0.13 -6.67
C LEU A 36 7.27 0.69 -5.55
N HIS A 37 7.34 2.02 -5.48
CA HIS A 37 7.86 2.71 -4.32
C HIS A 37 6.70 3.30 -3.53
N ILE A 38 6.45 2.77 -2.34
CA ILE A 38 5.40 3.25 -1.45
C ILE A 38 6.01 4.30 -0.53
N LYS A 39 5.42 5.50 -0.52
CA LYS A 39 5.87 6.59 0.32
C LYS A 39 5.92 6.15 1.78
N ASP A 40 6.98 6.50 2.48
CA ASP A 40 7.22 6.15 3.88
C ASP A 40 7.35 4.64 4.17
N VAL A 41 7.30 3.74 3.18
CA VAL A 41 7.54 2.30 3.38
C VAL A 41 8.76 1.85 2.59
N GLY A 42 8.86 2.21 1.31
CA GLY A 42 9.97 1.84 0.42
C GLY A 42 9.52 0.96 -0.73
N MET A 43 10.43 0.10 -1.22
CA MET A 43 10.15 -0.74 -2.38
C MET A 43 9.25 -1.94 -2.07
N ALA A 44 8.28 -2.15 -2.95
CA ALA A 44 7.39 -3.30 -2.97
C ALA A 44 7.38 -3.93 -4.37
N ARG A 45 7.17 -5.25 -4.42
CA ARG A 45 7.03 -6.03 -5.64
C ARG A 45 5.57 -6.33 -5.88
N VAL A 46 5.10 -6.13 -7.10
CA VAL A 46 3.72 -6.46 -7.49
C VAL A 46 3.54 -7.97 -7.54
N ARG A 47 2.44 -8.44 -6.98
CA ARG A 47 2.04 -9.86 -6.95
C ARG A 47 0.82 -10.12 -7.81
N LEU A 48 -0.17 -9.22 -7.75
CA LEU A 48 -1.42 -9.34 -8.46
C LEU A 48 -1.86 -7.97 -8.97
N GLU A 49 -2.53 -7.97 -10.10
CA GLU A 49 -3.07 -6.79 -10.76
C GLU A 49 -4.54 -7.05 -11.09
N ASP A 50 -5.44 -6.35 -10.41
CA ASP A 50 -6.87 -6.32 -10.73
C ASP A 50 -7.17 -5.13 -11.64
N LEU A 51 -7.47 -5.42 -12.91
CA LEU A 51 -7.76 -4.41 -13.92
C LEU A 51 -9.15 -3.79 -13.79
N GLN A 52 -10.10 -4.51 -13.19
CA GLN A 52 -11.48 -4.05 -13.03
C GLN A 52 -11.53 -2.94 -11.97
N ASP A 53 -10.93 -3.20 -10.82
CA ASP A 53 -10.88 -2.24 -9.72
C ASP A 53 -9.65 -1.33 -9.77
N ARG A 54 -8.70 -1.63 -10.67
CA ARG A 54 -7.41 -0.94 -10.83
C ARG A 54 -6.53 -1.07 -9.59
N ASP A 55 -6.64 -2.19 -8.89
CA ASP A 55 -5.96 -2.45 -7.64
C ASP A 55 -4.78 -3.40 -7.87
N ALA A 56 -3.60 -3.03 -7.39
CA ALA A 56 -2.41 -3.87 -7.39
C ALA A 56 -2.13 -4.36 -5.97
N GLU A 57 -2.00 -5.66 -5.80
CA GLU A 57 -1.45 -6.23 -4.57
C GLU A 57 0.07 -6.27 -4.67
N VAL A 58 0.75 -5.76 -3.64
CA VAL A 58 2.20 -5.74 -3.58
C VAL A 58 2.73 -6.32 -2.28
N SER A 59 3.93 -6.90 -2.33
CA SER A 59 4.68 -7.39 -1.17
C SER A 59 5.95 -6.59 -0.94
N PHE A 60 6.26 -6.22 0.30
CA PHE A 60 7.46 -5.43 0.61
C PHE A 60 8.73 -6.25 0.44
N VAL A 61 9.78 -5.64 -0.15
CA VAL A 61 11.06 -6.33 -0.38
C VAL A 61 11.79 -6.62 0.94
N ASN A 62 11.54 -5.83 1.99
CA ASN A 62 12.12 -6.05 3.32
C ASN A 62 11.09 -5.77 4.44
N ALA A 63 10.00 -6.54 4.45
CA ALA A 63 8.91 -6.39 5.42
C ALA A 63 9.38 -6.44 6.89
N THR A 64 10.32 -7.33 7.21
CA THR A 64 10.83 -7.51 8.58
C THR A 64 11.52 -6.26 9.11
N ALA A 65 12.36 -5.60 8.31
CA ALA A 65 13.01 -4.35 8.72
C ALA A 65 12.01 -3.19 8.82
N LEU A 66 10.94 -3.23 8.02
CA LEU A 66 9.91 -2.21 7.97
C LEU A 66 8.82 -2.39 9.03
N ARG A 67 8.76 -3.53 9.73
CA ARG A 67 7.72 -3.84 10.71
C ARG A 67 7.44 -2.72 11.71
N PRO A 68 8.44 -2.15 12.43
CA PRO A 68 8.16 -1.09 13.41
C PRO A 68 7.49 0.13 12.76
N LYS A 69 7.90 0.47 11.54
CA LYS A 69 7.34 1.59 10.78
C LYS A 69 5.94 1.29 10.27
N LEU A 70 5.71 0.07 9.76
CA LEU A 70 4.39 -0.39 9.32
C LEU A 70 3.40 -0.43 10.49
N THR A 71 3.82 -0.90 11.68
CA THR A 71 3.00 -0.85 12.90
C THR A 71 2.57 0.59 13.22
N GLN A 72 3.49 1.55 13.16
CA GLN A 72 3.17 2.96 13.38
C GLN A 72 2.19 3.51 12.33
N LEU A 73 2.40 3.21 11.06
CA LEU A 73 1.54 3.67 9.96
C LEU A 73 0.13 3.08 10.04
N ILE A 74 0.02 1.78 10.33
CA ILE A 74 -1.28 1.08 10.49
C ILE A 74 -2.03 1.62 11.70
N ALA A 75 -1.34 1.86 12.82
CA ALA A 75 -1.93 2.47 14.01
C ALA A 75 -2.39 3.92 13.77
N ALA A 76 -1.64 4.69 12.97
CA ALA A 76 -2.02 6.06 12.59
C ALA A 76 -3.25 6.10 11.66
N GLN A 77 -3.41 5.10 10.79
CA GLN A 77 -4.59 4.96 9.91
C GLN A 77 -5.83 4.44 10.66
N ASN A 78 -5.65 3.72 11.76
CA ASN A 78 -6.72 3.30 12.67
C ASN A 78 -6.59 4.03 14.01
N PRO A 79 -6.84 5.36 14.08
CA PRO A 79 -6.91 6.02 15.37
C PRO A 79 -8.03 5.34 16.14
N MET A 80 -7.72 4.77 17.30
CA MET A 80 -8.65 4.14 18.23
C MET A 80 -9.94 4.96 18.35
N ARG A 81 -10.94 4.65 17.51
CA ARG A 81 -12.29 5.16 17.65
C ARG A 81 -12.88 4.45 18.87
N ASN A 82 -12.99 5.20 19.97
CA ASN A 82 -13.85 4.90 21.11
C ASN A 82 -13.39 3.80 22.08
N ILE A 83 -12.25 3.97 22.75
CA ILE A 83 -12.11 3.42 24.10
C ILE A 83 -12.20 4.59 25.08
N ARG A 84 -13.43 4.99 25.43
CA ARG A 84 -13.65 5.71 26.69
C ARG A 84 -13.67 4.63 27.77
N PRO A 85 -12.87 4.74 28.85
CA PRO A 85 -13.10 3.88 30.01
C PRO A 85 -14.52 4.17 30.50
N ILE A 86 -15.37 3.14 30.49
CA ILE A 86 -16.65 3.20 31.20
C ILE A 86 -16.24 3.08 32.67
N GLY A 87 -16.06 4.24 33.32
CA GLY A 87 -15.80 4.32 34.76
C GLY A 87 -17.03 3.84 35.52
N ASN A 88 -16.74 2.98 36.51
CA ASN A 88 -17.65 2.32 37.44
C ASN A 88 -18.43 3.30 38.32
#